data_AF-A0A8C6EUG7-F1
#
_entry.id   AF-A0A8C6EUG7-F1
#
_cell.length_a   1.000
_cell.length_b   1.000
_cell.length_c   1.000
_cell.angle_alpha   90.00
_cell.angle_beta   90.00
_cell.angle_gamma   90.00
#
_symmetry.space_group_name_H-M   'P 1'
#
loop_
_entity.id
_entity.type
_entity.pdbx_description
1 polymer ?
#
loop_
_entity_poly.entity_id
_entity_poly.type
_entity_poly.pdbx_seq_one_letter_code
_entity_poly.pdbx_strand_id
1 'polypeptide(L)'
;MEPGADGRRVARGQGAGPPSTPQPRDQERKLEQEKLSGVVKSVHRRLRKKYREVGDFDKIWREHCEDEETLCEYAVAMKNLADNHWAKTCEGEGRIEWCCSVCREYFQNGGKKKALEKDEKRAVLATQTTPALNTHESSKLEGHLTNLSFTNPEFITELLQASGKIRLLDVGSCFNPFLKFEEFLTVGIDIVPAVEVCGFVLRLSIL
;
A
#
# COMPACT_ATOMS: atom_id res chain seq x y z
N MET A 1 44.76 -59.25 -30.46
CA MET A 1 43.54 -58.88 -31.20
C MET A 1 42.76 -57.93 -30.32
N GLU A 2 42.86 -56.64 -30.65
CA GLU A 2 41.95 -55.50 -30.45
C GLU A 2 41.04 -55.38 -29.18
N PRO A 3 41.03 -54.21 -28.51
CA PRO A 3 40.08 -53.85 -27.46
C PRO A 3 38.81 -53.18 -28.03
N GLY A 4 37.64 -53.53 -27.48
CA GLY A 4 36.36 -52.89 -27.81
C GLY A 4 36.18 -51.55 -27.09
N ALA A 5 35.99 -50.49 -27.87
CA ALA A 5 35.77 -49.12 -27.41
C ALA A 5 34.39 -48.95 -26.74
N ASP A 6 34.37 -48.52 -25.48
CA ASP A 6 33.15 -48.10 -24.80
C ASP A 6 32.86 -46.61 -25.09
N GLY A 7 31.62 -46.37 -25.53
CA GLY A 7 31.18 -45.14 -26.18
C GLY A 7 30.89 -44.03 -25.18
N ARG A 8 31.67 -42.96 -25.27
CA ARG A 8 31.44 -41.65 -24.64
C ARG A 8 30.10 -41.06 -25.12
N ARG A 9 29.01 -41.24 -24.37
CA ARG A 9 27.77 -40.47 -24.58
C ARG A 9 27.94 -39.06 -24.04
N VAL A 10 28.18 -38.13 -24.95
CA VAL A 10 28.12 -36.68 -24.70
C VAL A 10 26.66 -36.31 -24.49
N ALA A 11 26.31 -35.87 -23.28
CA ALA A 11 25.06 -35.19 -23.01
C ALA A 11 25.02 -33.89 -23.82
N ARG A 12 24.21 -33.85 -24.88
CA ARG A 12 23.84 -32.61 -25.55
C ARG A 12 23.00 -31.79 -24.58
N GLY A 13 23.63 -30.79 -23.96
CA GLY A 13 22.94 -29.72 -23.26
C GLY A 13 21.93 -29.07 -24.20
N GLN A 14 20.68 -29.02 -23.77
CA GLN A 14 19.64 -28.25 -24.42
C GLN A 14 20.10 -26.79 -24.41
N GLY A 15 20.19 -26.20 -25.61
CA GLY A 15 20.61 -24.83 -25.78
C GLY A 15 19.71 -23.90 -24.98
N ALA A 16 20.33 -23.07 -24.14
CA ALA A 16 19.71 -21.84 -23.70
C ALA A 16 19.37 -21.05 -24.97
N GLY A 17 18.07 -20.93 -25.27
CA GLY A 17 17.60 -20.05 -26.33
C GLY A 17 18.09 -18.62 -26.06
N PRO A 18 18.34 -17.83 -27.11
CA PRO A 18 18.80 -16.46 -26.95
C PRO A 18 17.77 -15.67 -26.12
N PRO A 19 18.21 -14.70 -25.29
CA PRO A 19 17.30 -13.85 -24.55
C PRO A 19 16.34 -13.18 -25.54
N SER A 20 15.06 -13.47 -25.40
CA SER A 20 13.99 -12.86 -26.18
C SER A 20 14.06 -11.35 -25.99
N THR A 21 14.44 -10.63 -27.05
CA THR A 21 14.44 -9.18 -27.07
C THR A 21 13.00 -8.69 -26.84
N PRO A 22 12.76 -7.73 -25.93
CA PRO A 22 11.42 -7.21 -25.70
C PRO A 22 10.86 -6.64 -27.00
N GLN A 23 9.59 -6.90 -27.29
CA GLN A 23 8.97 -6.29 -28.47
C GLN A 23 8.90 -4.77 -28.30
N PRO A 24 8.99 -3.97 -29.38
CA PRO A 24 9.01 -2.50 -29.30
C PRO A 24 7.88 -1.90 -28.43
N ARG A 25 6.68 -2.49 -28.48
CA ARG A 25 5.52 -2.09 -27.66
C ARG A 25 5.73 -2.30 -26.16
N ASP A 26 6.48 -3.32 -25.76
CA ASP A 26 6.78 -3.58 -24.34
C ASP A 26 7.75 -2.54 -23.79
N GLN A 27 8.68 -2.11 -24.62
CA GLN A 27 9.64 -1.07 -24.28
C GLN A 27 8.97 0.31 -24.16
N GLU A 28 8.03 0.64 -25.05
CA GLU A 28 7.21 1.85 -24.95
C GLU A 28 6.39 1.88 -23.67
N ARG A 29 5.69 0.78 -23.34
CA ARG A 29 4.92 0.66 -22.09
C ARG A 29 5.79 0.84 -20.85
N LYS A 30 7.02 0.30 -20.87
CA LYS A 30 7.96 0.44 -19.76
C LYS A 30 8.43 1.90 -19.60
N LEU A 31 8.76 2.57 -20.71
CA LEU A 31 9.17 3.98 -20.68
C LEU A 31 8.05 4.89 -20.20
N GLU A 32 6.81 4.62 -20.63
CA GLU A 32 5.62 5.31 -20.14
C GLU A 32 5.43 5.11 -18.63
N GLN A 33 5.50 3.86 -18.16
CA GLN A 33 5.43 3.55 -16.73
C GLN A 33 6.50 4.28 -15.93
N GLU A 34 7.74 4.31 -16.42
CA GLU A 34 8.85 5.01 -15.78
C GLU A 34 8.59 6.52 -15.71
N LYS A 35 8.12 7.13 -16.81
CA LYS A 35 7.75 8.55 -16.87
C LYS A 35 6.65 8.89 -15.86
N LEU A 36 5.54 8.17 -15.88
CA LEU A 36 4.40 8.41 -14.98
C LEU A 36 4.81 8.21 -13.52
N SER A 37 5.56 7.15 -13.21
CA SER A 37 6.09 6.93 -11.85
C SER A 37 7.07 8.03 -11.43
N GLY A 38 7.80 8.61 -12.38
CA GLY A 38 8.70 9.74 -12.19
C GLY A 38 7.97 10.98 -11.71
N VAL A 39 6.83 11.31 -12.31
CA VAL A 39 5.96 12.42 -11.90
C VAL A 39 5.55 12.25 -10.43
N VAL A 40 4.93 11.12 -10.09
CA VAL A 40 4.48 10.79 -8.73
C VAL A 40 5.63 10.90 -7.71
N LYS A 41 6.76 10.26 -8.00
CA LYS A 41 7.96 10.30 -7.14
C LYS A 41 8.48 11.73 -6.97
N SER A 42 8.45 12.53 -8.03
CA SER A 42 8.96 13.91 -8.00
C SER A 42 8.11 14.81 -7.10
N VAL A 43 6.78 14.68 -7.12
CA VAL A 43 5.85 15.42 -6.25
C VAL A 43 6.16 15.14 -4.79
N HIS A 44 6.16 13.86 -4.39
CA HIS A 44 6.49 13.48 -3.01
C HIS A 44 7.90 13.93 -2.59
N ARG A 45 8.89 13.86 -3.50
CA ARG A 45 10.26 14.32 -3.23
C ARG A 45 10.30 15.83 -3.00
N ARG A 46 9.58 16.62 -3.80
CA ARG A 46 9.48 18.08 -3.65
C ARG A 46 8.84 18.44 -2.32
N LEU A 47 7.72 17.82 -1.96
CA LEU A 47 7.06 18.02 -0.66
C LEU A 47 7.99 17.73 0.51
N ARG A 48 8.65 16.56 0.52
CA ARG A 48 9.64 16.21 1.57
C ARG A 48 10.84 17.15 1.61
N LYS A 49 11.28 17.66 0.46
CA LYS A 49 12.38 18.63 0.40
C LYS A 49 11.97 19.96 1.00
N LYS A 50 10.84 20.53 0.56
CA LYS A 50 10.28 21.77 1.12
C LYS A 50 10.09 21.67 2.63
N TYR A 51 9.57 20.55 3.12
CA TYR A 51 9.38 20.36 4.57
C TYR A 51 10.69 20.38 5.35
N ARG A 52 11.74 19.74 4.83
CA ARG A 52 13.06 19.79 5.47
C ARG A 52 13.71 21.17 5.44
N GLU A 53 13.36 22.01 4.47
CA GLU A 53 13.94 23.35 4.31
C GLU A 53 13.18 24.41 5.13
N VAL A 54 11.85 24.35 5.17
CA VAL A 54 11.00 25.38 5.79
C VAL A 54 10.46 24.96 7.16
N GLY A 55 10.14 23.69 7.36
CA GLY A 55 9.60 23.15 8.62
C GLY A 55 8.11 23.42 8.90
N ASP A 56 7.45 24.28 8.11
CA ASP A 56 6.02 24.64 8.27
C ASP A 56 5.12 23.75 7.40
N PHE A 57 4.46 22.77 8.02
CA PHE A 57 3.57 21.84 7.33
C PHE A 57 2.37 22.55 6.67
N ASP A 58 1.69 23.42 7.41
CA ASP A 58 0.43 24.03 6.97
C ASP A 58 0.66 24.96 5.77
N LYS A 59 1.75 25.73 5.81
CA LYS A 59 2.13 26.60 4.68
C LYS A 59 2.47 25.77 3.44
N ILE A 60 3.30 24.74 3.58
CA ILE A 60 3.72 23.90 2.44
C ILE A 60 2.54 23.18 1.83
N TRP A 61 1.65 22.62 2.67
CA TRP A 61 0.48 21.91 2.20
C TRP A 61 -0.49 22.84 1.46
N ARG A 62 -0.76 24.02 2.03
CA ARG A 62 -1.60 25.04 1.38
C ARG A 62 -1.06 25.47 0.03
N GLU A 63 0.22 25.83 -0.05
CA GLU A 63 0.88 26.20 -1.31
C GLU A 63 0.83 25.05 -2.33
N HIS A 64 0.96 23.80 -1.87
CA HIS A 64 0.85 22.64 -2.77
C HIS A 64 -0.58 22.43 -3.28
N CYS A 65 -1.58 22.63 -2.41
CA CYS A 65 -2.99 22.55 -2.79
C CYS A 65 -3.40 23.65 -3.79
N GLU A 66 -2.67 24.76 -3.85
CA GLU A 66 -2.88 25.85 -4.81
C GLU A 66 -2.16 25.62 -6.16
N ASP A 67 -1.22 24.67 -6.24
CA ASP A 67 -0.49 24.31 -7.45
C ASP A 67 -1.31 23.34 -8.32
N GLU A 68 -2.38 23.87 -8.93
CA GLU A 68 -3.33 23.10 -9.75
C GLU A 68 -2.65 22.33 -10.89
N GLU A 69 -1.62 22.91 -11.51
CA GLU A 69 -0.85 22.27 -12.58
C GLU A 69 -0.18 20.98 -12.10
N THR A 70 0.60 21.07 -11.00
CA THR A 70 1.25 19.89 -10.42
C THR A 70 0.22 18.85 -9.97
N LEU A 71 -0.88 19.27 -9.35
CA LEU A 71 -1.93 18.36 -8.88
C LEU A 71 -2.58 17.64 -10.07
N CYS A 72 -2.80 18.35 -11.17
CA CYS A 72 -3.39 17.77 -12.36
C CYS A 72 -2.46 16.75 -13.02
N GLU A 73 -1.17 17.08 -13.17
CA GLU A 73 -0.16 16.14 -13.65
C GLU A 73 -0.07 14.90 -12.76
N TYR A 74 -0.13 15.08 -11.44
CA TYR A 74 -0.13 13.97 -10.48
C TYR A 74 -1.35 13.07 -10.65
N ALA A 75 -2.56 13.65 -10.71
CA ALA A 75 -3.82 12.92 -10.86
C ALA A 75 -3.83 12.10 -12.15
N VAL A 76 -3.44 12.71 -13.27
CA VAL A 76 -3.33 12.04 -14.57
C VAL A 76 -2.29 10.93 -14.54
N ALA A 77 -1.13 11.16 -13.92
CA ALA A 77 -0.10 10.15 -13.80
C ALA A 77 -0.56 8.94 -12.98
N MET A 78 -1.23 9.20 -11.84
CA MET A 78 -1.79 8.17 -10.96
C MET A 78 -2.88 7.35 -11.64
N LYS A 79 -3.80 8.01 -12.36
CA LYS A 79 -4.85 7.34 -13.15
C LYS A 79 -4.25 6.42 -14.21
N ASN A 80 -3.32 6.94 -15.01
CA ASN A 80 -2.72 6.15 -16.09
C ASN A 80 -1.90 4.97 -15.57
N LEU A 81 -1.18 5.13 -14.44
CA LEU A 81 -0.50 4.03 -13.77
C LEU A 81 -1.49 2.94 -13.33
N ALA A 82 -2.60 3.34 -12.73
CA ALA A 82 -3.65 2.42 -12.30
C ALA A 82 -4.25 1.63 -13.46
N ASP A 83 -4.78 2.34 -14.46
CA ASP A 83 -5.55 1.75 -15.56
C ASP A 83 -4.67 0.88 -16.48
N ASN A 84 -3.45 1.34 -16.77
CA ASN A 84 -2.63 0.74 -17.84
C ASN A 84 -1.52 -0.17 -17.33
N HIS A 85 -1.00 0.06 -16.11
CA HIS A 85 0.22 -0.63 -15.63
C HIS A 85 -0.01 -1.48 -14.38
N TRP A 86 -0.97 -1.13 -13.52
CA TRP A 86 -1.24 -1.92 -12.31
C TRP A 86 -2.27 -3.04 -12.54
N ALA A 87 -3.28 -2.80 -13.37
CA ALA A 87 -4.35 -3.77 -13.62
C ALA A 87 -3.94 -4.94 -14.53
N LYS A 88 -2.99 -4.76 -15.45
CA LYS A 88 -2.68 -5.73 -16.52
C LYS A 88 -1.54 -6.70 -16.20
N THR A 89 -0.82 -6.52 -15.09
CA THR A 89 0.41 -7.28 -14.79
C THR A 89 0.16 -8.52 -13.92
N CYS A 90 -1.08 -9.00 -13.80
CA CYS A 90 -1.43 -10.16 -13.00
C CYS A 90 -2.13 -11.22 -13.87
N GLU A 91 -1.39 -12.19 -14.40
CA GLU A 91 -1.98 -13.51 -14.64
C GLU A 91 -2.19 -14.16 -13.26
N GLY A 92 -3.30 -13.85 -12.60
CA GLY A 92 -3.60 -14.28 -11.22
C GLY A 92 -4.46 -13.30 -10.42
N GLU A 93 -4.66 -13.59 -9.13
CA GLU A 93 -5.34 -12.69 -8.17
C GLU A 93 -4.60 -11.34 -8.11
N GLY A 94 -5.27 -10.25 -8.50
CA GLY A 94 -4.67 -8.91 -8.47
C GLY A 94 -4.30 -8.49 -7.05
N ARG A 95 -3.42 -7.49 -6.90
CA ARG A 95 -2.98 -7.01 -5.56
C ARG A 95 -4.15 -6.61 -4.66
N ILE A 96 -5.19 -6.04 -5.24
CA ILE A 96 -6.38 -5.58 -4.52
C ILE A 96 -7.18 -6.76 -3.99
N GLU A 97 -7.39 -7.78 -4.83
CA GLU A 97 -8.05 -9.03 -4.47
C GLU A 97 -7.24 -9.78 -3.41
N TRP A 98 -5.91 -9.85 -3.57
CA TRP A 98 -5.01 -10.43 -2.58
C TRP A 98 -5.07 -9.70 -1.23
N CYS A 99 -5.07 -8.37 -1.23
CA CYS A 99 -5.27 -7.59 0.01
C CYS A 99 -6.62 -7.92 0.65
N CYS A 100 -7.69 -8.03 -0.16
CA CYS A 100 -9.00 -8.42 0.33
C CYS A 100 -8.99 -9.80 1.00
N SER A 101 -8.36 -10.80 0.36
CA SER A 101 -8.29 -12.16 0.90
C SER A 101 -7.46 -12.24 2.19
N VAL A 102 -6.35 -11.50 2.27
CA VAL A 102 -5.54 -11.39 3.50
C VAL A 102 -6.32 -10.73 4.63
N CYS A 103 -7.05 -9.64 4.36
CA CYS A 103 -7.89 -8.99 5.37
C CYS A 103 -8.98 -9.92 5.88
N ARG A 104 -9.66 -10.64 4.98
CA ARG A 104 -10.67 -11.64 5.34
C ARG A 104 -10.08 -12.73 6.24
N GLU A 105 -8.93 -13.29 5.85
CA GLU A 105 -8.28 -14.34 6.64
C GLU A 105 -7.90 -13.84 8.04
N TYR A 106 -7.32 -12.63 8.12
CA TYR A 106 -6.91 -12.05 9.39
C TYR A 106 -8.09 -11.73 10.31
N PHE A 107 -9.08 -10.98 9.82
CA PHE A 107 -10.15 -10.44 10.68
C PHE A 107 -11.32 -11.39 10.88
N GLN A 108 -11.64 -12.25 9.91
CA GLN A 108 -12.86 -13.06 9.92
C GLN A 108 -12.58 -14.57 10.06
N ASN A 109 -11.47 -15.08 9.50
CA ASN A 109 -11.19 -16.52 9.50
C ASN A 109 -10.21 -16.95 10.61
N GLY A 110 -10.15 -16.19 11.70
CA GLY A 110 -9.35 -16.54 12.87
C GLY A 110 -7.84 -16.28 12.74
N GLY A 111 -7.38 -15.61 11.68
CA GLY A 111 -5.97 -15.20 11.55
C GLY A 111 -5.50 -14.28 12.69
N LYS A 112 -6.34 -13.36 13.15
CA LYS A 112 -6.08 -12.49 14.31
C LYS A 112 -5.88 -13.31 15.60
N LYS A 113 -6.72 -14.33 15.82
CA LYS A 113 -6.59 -15.22 16.98
C LYS A 113 -5.24 -15.96 16.94
N LYS A 114 -4.90 -16.54 15.79
CA LYS A 114 -3.59 -17.22 15.58
C LYS A 114 -2.41 -16.27 15.80
N ALA A 115 -2.51 -15.00 15.39
CA ALA A 115 -1.47 -14.00 15.60
C ALA A 115 -1.27 -13.69 17.08
N LEU A 116 -2.35 -13.46 17.82
CA LEU A 116 -2.30 -13.21 19.27
C LEU A 116 -1.72 -14.38 20.05
N GLU A 117 -2.14 -15.62 19.77
CA GLU A 117 -1.58 -16.83 20.41
C GLU A 117 -0.09 -16.99 20.13
N LYS A 118 0.37 -16.63 18.92
CA LYS A 118 1.79 -16.66 18.56
C LYS A 118 2.58 -15.61 19.33
N ASP A 119 2.04 -14.40 19.49
CA ASP A 119 2.69 -13.31 20.22
C ASP A 119 2.76 -13.61 21.71
N GLU A 120 1.73 -14.21 22.30
CA GLU A 120 1.72 -14.70 23.68
C GLU A 120 2.82 -15.75 23.92
N LYS A 121 2.92 -16.76 23.05
CA LYS A 121 3.99 -17.78 23.12
C LYS A 121 5.39 -17.15 23.04
N ARG A 122 5.57 -16.12 22.21
CA ARG A 122 6.84 -15.37 22.09
C ARG A 122 7.15 -14.56 23.34
N ALA A 123 6.15 -13.92 23.95
CA ALA A 123 6.32 -13.17 25.18
C ALA A 123 6.74 -14.08 26.35
N VAL A 124 6.08 -15.24 26.49
CA VAL A 124 6.43 -16.24 27.52
C VAL A 124 7.88 -16.69 27.35
N LEU A 125 8.30 -17.03 26.12
CA LEU A 125 9.68 -17.46 25.87
C LEU A 125 10.69 -16.34 26.16
N ALA A 126 10.39 -15.09 25.79
CA ALA A 126 11.24 -13.94 26.09
C ALA A 126 11.44 -13.76 27.60
N THR A 127 10.36 -13.87 28.39
CA THR A 127 10.44 -13.74 29.87
C THR A 127 11.21 -14.87 30.54
N GLN A 128 11.24 -16.08 29.96
CA GLN A 128 12.02 -17.22 30.48
C GLN A 128 13.52 -17.12 30.17
N THR A 129 13.92 -16.27 29.21
CA THR A 129 15.32 -16.19 28.75
C THR A 129 16.09 -15.00 29.33
N THR A 130 15.45 -14.11 30.11
CA THR A 130 16.07 -12.93 30.73
C THR A 130 16.01 -12.99 32.27
N PRO A 131 17.15 -13.10 32.97
CA PRO A 131 17.21 -12.80 34.41
C PRO A 131 16.91 -11.32 34.65
N ALA A 132 16.09 -11.05 35.66
CA ALA A 132 15.43 -9.78 35.95
C ALA A 132 16.35 -8.57 36.17
N LEU A 133 15.97 -7.42 35.60
CA LEU A 133 16.18 -6.13 36.23
C LEU A 133 14.97 -5.19 35.98
N ASN A 134 14.14 -5.08 37.02
CA ASN A 134 13.35 -3.93 37.47
C ASN A 134 12.25 -3.32 36.57
N THR A 135 11.02 -3.67 36.94
CA THR A 135 9.91 -2.77 37.32
C THR A 135 10.12 -1.28 37.08
N HIS A 136 9.42 -0.73 36.10
CA HIS A 136 8.96 0.66 36.15
C HIS A 136 7.60 0.82 35.47
N GLU A 137 6.59 1.05 36.31
CA GLU A 137 5.31 1.73 36.12
C GLU A 137 4.99 2.21 34.69
N SER A 138 3.96 1.61 34.09
CA SER A 138 3.27 2.16 32.91
C SER A 138 2.40 3.34 33.32
N SER A 139 2.93 4.54 33.17
CA SER A 139 2.13 5.77 33.18
C SER A 139 1.29 5.82 31.91
N LYS A 140 -0.04 5.76 32.09
CA LYS A 140 -1.02 6.08 31.04
C LYS A 140 -0.83 7.54 30.63
N LEU A 141 -0.37 7.76 29.39
CA LEU A 141 -0.43 9.07 28.75
C LEU A 141 -1.76 9.16 27.98
N GLU A 142 -2.81 9.63 28.64
CA GLU A 142 -4.02 10.12 27.95
C GLU A 142 -3.68 11.48 27.30
N GLY A 143 -3.28 11.43 26.03
CA GLY A 143 -3.12 12.59 25.17
C GLY A 143 -4.47 13.04 24.61
N HIS A 144 -4.98 14.11 25.21
CA HIS A 144 -6.07 14.98 24.81
C HIS A 144 -6.19 15.19 23.29
N LEU A 145 -7.20 14.58 22.64
CA LEU A 145 -7.71 14.99 21.32
C LEU A 145 -9.12 15.54 21.50
N THR A 146 -9.23 16.84 21.82
CA THR A 146 -10.50 17.55 21.90
C THR A 146 -10.86 18.18 20.55
N ASN A 147 -12.01 17.74 20.04
CA ASN A 147 -12.96 18.43 19.13
C ASN A 147 -13.27 17.70 17.83
N LEU A 148 -14.06 16.64 17.93
CA LEU A 148 -15.16 16.37 16.98
C LEU A 148 -16.38 15.90 17.80
N SER A 149 -17.10 16.87 18.34
CA SER A 149 -18.42 16.62 18.94
C SER A 149 -19.40 16.36 17.81
N PHE A 150 -19.79 15.11 17.61
CA PHE A 150 -21.18 14.65 17.37
C PHE A 150 -21.13 13.15 17.02
N THR A 151 -20.87 12.30 18.04
CA THR A 151 -21.29 10.89 18.15
C THR A 151 -20.44 10.22 19.22
N ASN A 152 -21.07 9.53 20.17
CA ASN A 152 -20.34 8.77 21.18
C ASN A 152 -19.44 7.71 20.48
N PRO A 153 -18.09 7.73 20.63
CA PRO A 153 -17.19 6.79 19.97
C PRO A 153 -17.46 5.33 20.33
N GLU A 154 -18.05 5.07 21.50
CA GLU A 154 -18.49 3.73 21.91
C GLU A 154 -19.63 3.22 21.02
N PHE A 155 -20.62 4.08 20.74
CA PHE A 155 -21.79 3.72 19.92
C PHE A 155 -21.42 3.47 18.46
N ILE A 156 -20.53 4.29 17.90
CA ILE A 156 -20.01 4.06 16.54
C ILE A 156 -19.22 2.75 16.50
N THR A 157 -18.40 2.48 17.52
CA THR A 157 -17.61 1.25 17.56
C THR A 157 -18.50 0.02 17.64
N GLU A 158 -19.57 0.07 18.44
CA GLU A 158 -20.52 -1.03 18.62
C GLU A 158 -21.37 -1.27 17.36
N LEU A 159 -21.89 -0.22 16.72
CA LEU A 159 -22.64 -0.32 15.46
C LEU A 159 -21.75 -0.86 14.32
N LEU A 160 -20.48 -0.45 14.28
CA LEU A 160 -19.51 -0.91 13.29
C LEU A 160 -19.05 -2.35 13.56
N GLN A 161 -18.92 -2.75 14.82
CA GLN A 161 -18.69 -4.14 15.20
C GLN A 161 -19.89 -5.02 14.83
N ALA A 162 -21.12 -4.53 15.04
CA ALA A 162 -22.35 -5.21 14.65
C ALA A 162 -22.47 -5.38 13.13
N SER A 163 -21.93 -4.45 12.33
CA SER A 163 -21.91 -4.55 10.88
C SER A 163 -21.02 -5.68 10.35
N GLY A 164 -20.08 -6.22 11.14
CA GLY A 164 -19.13 -7.24 10.70
C GLY A 164 -18.12 -6.79 9.63
N LYS A 165 -18.16 -5.52 9.22
CA LYS A 165 -17.30 -4.94 8.19
C LYS A 165 -15.94 -4.54 8.74
N ILE A 166 -14.92 -4.67 7.92
CA ILE A 166 -13.55 -4.28 8.24
C ILE A 166 -13.38 -2.80 7.87
N ARG A 167 -12.98 -1.96 8.83
CA ARG A 167 -12.64 -0.56 8.55
C ARG A 167 -11.29 -0.50 7.85
N LEU A 168 -11.24 0.10 6.67
CA LEU A 168 -10.04 0.17 5.84
C LEU A 168 -9.71 1.63 5.52
N LEU A 169 -8.51 2.08 5.90
CA LEU A 169 -7.96 3.35 5.43
C LEU A 169 -7.01 3.04 4.27
N ASP A 170 -7.40 3.42 3.05
CA ASP A 170 -6.63 3.21 1.83
C ASP A 170 -5.82 4.48 1.52
N VAL A 171 -4.51 4.43 1.69
CA VAL A 171 -3.60 5.58 1.54
C VAL A 171 -2.92 5.54 0.19
N GLY A 172 -2.98 6.64 -0.56
CA GLY A 172 -2.59 6.65 -1.97
C GLY A 172 -3.64 5.94 -2.83
N SER A 173 -4.90 6.14 -2.45
CA SER A 173 -6.05 5.39 -2.94
C SER A 173 -6.33 5.60 -4.42
N CYS A 174 -5.89 6.72 -5.00
CA CYS A 174 -6.13 7.13 -6.37
C CYS A 174 -7.64 7.27 -6.69
N PHE A 175 -8.30 6.13 -6.94
CA PHE A 175 -9.72 5.96 -7.26
C PHE A 175 -10.46 5.03 -6.27
N ASN A 176 -9.83 4.65 -5.15
CA ASN A 176 -10.40 3.80 -4.10
C ASN A 176 -10.88 2.43 -4.59
N PRO A 177 -9.94 1.55 -5.00
CA PRO A 177 -10.25 0.24 -5.57
C PRO A 177 -10.97 -0.71 -4.60
N PHE A 178 -10.96 -0.43 -3.30
CA PHE A 178 -11.61 -1.26 -2.29
C PHE A 178 -13.11 -0.95 -2.11
N LEU A 179 -13.64 0.11 -2.70
CA LEU A 179 -15.08 0.42 -2.67
C LEU A 179 -15.95 -0.70 -3.24
N LYS A 180 -15.39 -1.54 -4.12
CA LYS A 180 -16.11 -2.66 -4.74
C LYS A 180 -16.38 -3.84 -3.81
N PHE A 181 -15.77 -3.88 -2.61
CA PHE A 181 -15.97 -4.98 -1.68
C PHE A 181 -16.86 -4.54 -0.52
N GLU A 182 -18.01 -5.20 -0.37
CA GLU A 182 -18.99 -4.88 0.67
C GLU A 182 -18.50 -5.15 2.09
N GLU A 183 -17.49 -6.02 2.21
CA GLU A 183 -16.84 -6.40 3.47
C GLU A 183 -16.03 -5.26 4.09
N PHE A 184 -15.68 -4.23 3.31
CA PHE A 184 -14.94 -3.07 3.79
C PHE A 184 -15.84 -1.86 4.01
N LEU A 185 -15.56 -1.14 5.10
CA LEU A 185 -15.90 0.26 5.25
C LEU A 185 -14.65 1.08 4.93
N THR A 186 -14.49 1.45 3.67
CA THR A 186 -13.26 2.06 3.17
C THR A 186 -13.32 3.58 3.19
N VAL A 187 -12.26 4.20 3.71
CA VAL A 187 -11.95 5.62 3.53
C VAL A 187 -10.68 5.70 2.69
N GLY A 188 -10.79 6.21 1.46
CA GLY A 188 -9.65 6.43 0.58
C GLY A 188 -9.10 7.85 0.75
N ILE A 189 -7.78 7.97 0.91
CA ILE A 189 -7.08 9.26 0.93
C ILE A 189 -5.95 9.28 -0.11
N ASP A 190 -5.76 10.43 -0.74
CA ASP A 190 -4.66 10.70 -1.66
C ASP A 190 -4.35 12.21 -1.64
N ILE A 191 -3.25 12.61 -2.28
CA ILE A 191 -2.87 14.03 -2.46
C ILE A 191 -3.98 14.77 -3.22
N VAL A 192 -4.49 14.15 -4.27
CA VAL A 192 -5.60 14.64 -5.08
C VAL A 192 -6.31 13.44 -5.70
N PRO A 193 -7.65 13.44 -5.76
CA PRO A 193 -8.38 12.36 -6.41
C PRO A 193 -7.99 12.27 -7.89
N ALA A 194 -7.79 11.05 -8.38
CA ALA A 194 -7.44 10.79 -9.78
C ALA A 194 -8.67 10.78 -10.71
N VAL A 195 -9.51 11.83 -10.61
CA VAL A 195 -10.73 11.99 -11.42
C VAL A 195 -10.49 12.87 -12.64
N GLU A 196 -11.35 12.75 -13.66
CA GLU A 196 -11.18 13.36 -14.99
C GLU A 196 -11.29 14.89 -15.04
N VAL A 197 -11.56 15.54 -13.90
CA VAL A 197 -11.71 16.99 -13.81
C VAL A 197 -10.84 17.54 -12.67
N CYS A 198 -9.68 18.07 -13.05
CA CYS A 198 -8.93 19.03 -12.24
C CYS A 198 -9.78 20.30 -12.12
N GLY A 199 -10.62 20.38 -11.09
CA GLY A 199 -11.51 21.54 -10.91
C GLY A 199 -12.45 21.44 -9.72
N PHE A 200 -12.69 20.24 -9.18
CA PHE A 200 -13.41 20.07 -7.91
C PHE A 200 -12.58 19.16 -7.00
N VAL A 201 -11.51 19.73 -6.44
CA VAL A 201 -10.85 19.13 -5.29
C VAL A 201 -11.88 19.12 -4.16
N LEU A 202 -12.43 17.94 -3.85
CA LEU A 202 -13.02 17.71 -2.54
C LEU A 202 -11.91 17.98 -1.53
N ARG A 203 -11.87 19.22 -1.03
CA ARG A 203 -11.09 19.62 0.14
C ARG A 203 -11.55 18.72 1.27
N LEU A 204 -10.86 17.61 1.47
CA LEU A 204 -10.86 16.96 2.76
C LEU A 204 -9.99 17.86 3.65
N SER A 205 -10.62 18.89 4.21
CA SER A 205 -10.13 19.59 5.38
C SER A 205 -10.05 18.56 6.50
N ILE A 206 -8.94 17.83 6.55
CA ILE A 206 -8.51 17.21 7.79
C ILE A 206 -7.78 18.33 8.54
N LEU A 207 -8.51 18.86 9.53
CA LEU A 207 -8.21 19.94 10.48
C LEU A 207 -8.51 21.36 10.00
#